data_AF-A0A847NMF2-F1
#
_entry.id   AF-A0A847NMF2-F1
#
_cell.length_a   1.000
_cell.length_b   1.000
_cell.length_c   1.000
_cell.angle_alpha   90.00
_cell.angle_beta   90.00
_cell.angle_gamma   90.00
#
_symmetry.space_group_name_H-M   'P 1'
#
loop_
_entity.id
_entity.type
_entity.pdbx_description
1 polymer ?
#
loop_
_entity_poly.entity_id
_entity_poly.type
_entity_poly.pdbx_seq_one_letter_code
_entity_poly.pdbx_strand_id
1 'polypeptide(L)'
;MRKVISLFSLMVLSFVLVGCFQPKTPEQIVAESNYPSLTRSYLAIRDLPYRYVSFSEDYVSVKDYISGVKGSIDDSVRSAQGAYLGNFDSSNDDIAKAFINNAKANGNSVKMYKRDVNAVMSASLPKTWELANLTSAYNLDNAFIEYDKNGRMVAVLARMHYYGKSLGYSNTRISFVGFNYWARQVENQVGNAHFANGFITEFK
;
A
#
# COMPACT_ATOMS: atom_id res chain seq x y z
N MET A 1 -7.96 -17.92 54.75
CA MET A 1 -8.54 -18.67 53.61
C MET A 1 -7.88 -18.22 52.32
N ARG A 2 -6.90 -18.96 51.81
CA ARG A 2 -6.32 -18.74 50.47
C ARG A 2 -7.12 -19.55 49.46
N LYS A 3 -7.78 -18.87 48.50
CA LYS A 3 -8.43 -19.54 47.37
C LYS A 3 -7.35 -20.13 46.46
N VAL A 4 -7.30 -21.47 46.41
CA VAL A 4 -6.50 -22.19 45.43
C VAL A 4 -7.26 -22.07 44.10
N ILE A 5 -6.76 -21.21 43.22
CA ILE A 5 -7.22 -21.18 41.83
C ILE A 5 -6.63 -22.42 41.17
N SER A 6 -7.52 -23.35 40.78
CA SER A 6 -7.16 -24.59 40.10
C SER A 6 -6.40 -24.29 38.80
N LEU A 7 -5.28 -24.98 38.56
CA LEU A 7 -4.53 -24.89 37.30
C LEU A 7 -5.41 -25.16 36.06
N PHE A 8 -6.51 -25.90 36.22
CA PHE A 8 -7.48 -26.12 35.14
C PHE A 8 -8.22 -24.83 34.72
N SER A 9 -8.50 -23.93 35.66
CA SER A 9 -9.16 -22.65 35.37
C SER A 9 -8.24 -21.68 34.63
N LEU A 10 -6.92 -21.77 34.83
CA LEU A 10 -5.96 -20.99 34.06
C LEU A 10 -5.80 -21.53 32.63
N MET A 11 -5.84 -22.85 32.45
CA MET A 11 -5.66 -23.50 31.15
C MET A 11 -6.85 -23.28 30.20
N VAL A 12 -8.09 -23.27 30.73
CA VAL A 12 -9.29 -22.95 29.93
C VAL A 12 -9.31 -21.47 29.52
N LEU A 13 -8.82 -20.56 30.36
CA LEU A 13 -8.75 -19.13 30.03
C LEU A 13 -7.73 -18.85 28.90
N SER A 14 -6.63 -19.62 28.85
CA SER A 14 -5.65 -19.54 27.76
C SER A 14 -6.23 -19.99 26.41
N PHE A 15 -7.11 -20.99 26.38
CA PHE A 15 -7.72 -21.47 25.14
C PHE A 15 -8.82 -20.53 24.61
N VAL A 16 -9.57 -19.86 25.49
CA VAL A 16 -10.59 -18.87 25.08
C VAL A 16 -9.94 -17.60 24.49
N LEU A 17 -8.75 -17.21 24.97
CA LEU A 17 -8.00 -16.08 24.43
C LEU A 17 -7.32 -16.39 23.08
N VAL A 18 -6.93 -17.65 22.83
CA VAL A 18 -6.32 -18.07 21.54
C VAL A 18 -7.38 -18.28 20.45
N GLY A 19 -8.64 -18.54 20.82
CA GLY A 19 -9.76 -18.70 19.87
C GLY A 19 -10.29 -17.41 19.24
N CYS A 20 -9.87 -16.23 19.70
CA CYS A 20 -10.48 -14.95 19.30
C CYS A 20 -9.85 -14.29 18.06
N PHE A 21 -8.73 -14.78 17.53
CA PHE A 21 -8.10 -14.20 16.34
C PHE A 21 -7.53 -15.29 15.44
N GLN A 22 -8.41 -16.09 14.84
CA GLN A 22 -8.02 -16.86 13.66
C GLN A 22 -7.71 -15.87 12.53
N PRO A 23 -6.53 -15.96 11.87
CA PRO A 23 -6.26 -15.14 10.70
C PRO A 23 -7.30 -15.46 9.62
N LYS A 24 -7.85 -14.41 8.99
CA LYS A 24 -8.89 -14.56 7.97
C LYS A 24 -8.39 -15.42 6.81
N THR A 25 -9.23 -16.32 6.31
CA THR A 25 -8.91 -17.08 5.10
C THR A 25 -8.91 -16.15 3.88
N PRO A 26 -8.23 -16.51 2.77
CA PRO A 26 -8.28 -15.73 1.53
C PRO A 26 -9.72 -15.46 1.06
N GLU A 27 -10.64 -16.41 1.21
CA GLU A 27 -12.04 -16.27 0.82
C GLU A 27 -12.76 -15.23 1.69
N GLN A 28 -12.51 -15.24 3.00
CA GLN A 28 -13.07 -14.24 3.93
C GLN A 28 -12.55 -12.84 3.60
N ILE A 29 -11.24 -12.70 3.36
CA ILE A 29 -10.62 -11.43 2.96
C ILE A 29 -11.27 -10.86 1.70
N VAL A 30 -11.52 -11.72 0.70
CA VAL A 30 -12.14 -11.28 -0.55
C VAL A 30 -13.62 -10.96 -0.38
N ALA A 31 -14.35 -11.72 0.44
CA ALA A 31 -15.77 -11.52 0.67
C ALA A 31 -16.07 -10.20 1.42
N GLU A 32 -15.16 -9.77 2.29
CA GLU A 32 -15.27 -8.51 3.04
C GLU A 32 -14.78 -7.28 2.25
N SER A 33 -14.17 -7.47 1.08
CA SER A 33 -13.60 -6.38 0.30
C SER A 33 -14.65 -5.66 -0.55
N ASN A 34 -14.60 -4.34 -0.56
CA ASN A 34 -15.36 -3.49 -1.49
C ASN A 34 -14.80 -3.50 -2.91
N TYR A 35 -13.67 -4.18 -3.16
CA TYR A 35 -13.17 -4.49 -4.49
C TYR A 35 -12.61 -5.93 -4.56
N PRO A 36 -13.50 -6.95 -4.67
CA PRO A 36 -13.11 -8.36 -4.60
C PRO A 36 -12.09 -8.81 -5.67
N SER A 37 -12.26 -8.38 -6.93
CA SER A 37 -11.36 -8.84 -8.00
C SER A 37 -9.93 -8.32 -7.81
N LEU A 38 -9.78 -7.03 -7.50
CA LEU A 38 -8.49 -6.41 -7.24
C LEU A 38 -7.83 -7.00 -5.99
N THR A 39 -8.63 -7.28 -4.95
CA THR A 39 -8.17 -7.96 -3.74
C THR A 39 -7.61 -9.35 -4.04
N ARG A 40 -8.26 -10.14 -4.91
CA ARG A 40 -7.72 -11.43 -5.38
C ARG A 40 -6.38 -11.25 -6.10
N SER A 41 -6.23 -10.23 -6.94
CA SER A 41 -4.96 -9.95 -7.62
C SER A 41 -3.82 -9.66 -6.63
N TYR A 42 -4.11 -8.95 -5.53
CA TYR A 42 -3.12 -8.68 -4.49
C TYR A 42 -2.82 -9.87 -3.57
N LEU A 43 -3.80 -10.75 -3.33
CA LEU A 43 -3.55 -12.02 -2.66
C LEU A 43 -2.55 -12.89 -3.45
N ALA A 44 -2.60 -12.86 -4.78
CA ALA A 44 -1.72 -13.65 -5.64
C ALA A 44 -0.25 -13.20 -5.62
N ILE A 45 0.04 -11.96 -5.19
CA ILE A 45 1.40 -11.39 -5.15
C ILE A 45 1.88 -11.08 -3.73
N ARG A 46 1.21 -11.62 -2.72
CA ARG A 46 1.50 -11.33 -1.31
C ARG A 46 2.74 -12.05 -0.79
N ASP A 47 3.06 -13.21 -1.35
CA ASP A 47 4.05 -14.15 -0.82
C ASP A 47 5.45 -13.90 -1.41
N LEU A 48 5.95 -12.66 -1.29
CA LEU A 48 7.32 -12.30 -1.66
C LEU A 48 8.20 -12.10 -0.42
N PRO A 49 9.50 -12.46 -0.50
CA PRO A 49 10.45 -12.10 0.55
C PRO A 49 10.43 -10.59 0.80
N TYR A 50 10.42 -10.19 2.08
CA TYR A 50 10.41 -8.79 2.52
C TYR A 50 9.17 -7.98 2.11
N ARG A 51 8.07 -8.65 1.75
CA ARG A 51 6.76 -8.03 1.54
C ARG A 51 5.80 -8.43 2.64
N TYR A 52 5.02 -7.46 3.09
CA TYR A 52 3.87 -7.67 3.95
C TYR A 52 2.63 -7.02 3.34
N VAL A 53 1.57 -7.80 3.13
CA VAL A 53 0.30 -7.29 2.57
C VAL A 53 -0.78 -7.31 3.64
N SER A 54 -1.35 -6.14 3.90
CA SER A 54 -2.52 -5.97 4.76
C SER A 54 -3.75 -5.72 3.90
N PHE A 55 -4.85 -6.36 4.27
CA PHE A 55 -6.13 -6.24 3.58
C PHE A 55 -7.15 -5.58 4.52
N SER A 56 -7.92 -4.66 3.96
CA SER A 56 -9.06 -4.01 4.58
C SER A 56 -10.23 -4.05 3.60
N GLU A 57 -11.42 -3.74 4.08
CA GLU A 57 -12.62 -3.62 3.27
C GLU A 57 -12.42 -2.61 2.12
N ASP A 58 -11.83 -1.44 2.42
CA ASP A 58 -11.70 -0.34 1.45
C ASP A 58 -10.32 -0.20 0.81
N TYR A 59 -9.33 -0.98 1.24
CA TYR A 59 -7.98 -0.83 0.69
C TYR A 59 -7.10 -2.07 0.88
N VAL A 60 -6.04 -2.12 0.09
CA VAL A 60 -4.89 -3.01 0.29
C VAL A 60 -3.65 -2.17 0.53
N SER A 61 -2.86 -2.54 1.54
CA SER A 61 -1.57 -1.93 1.82
C SER A 61 -0.47 -2.96 1.66
N VAL A 62 0.41 -2.74 0.69
CA VAL A 62 1.61 -3.56 0.47
C VAL A 62 2.82 -2.81 1.03
N LYS A 63 3.47 -3.37 2.06
CA LYS A 63 4.70 -2.86 2.65
C LYS A 63 5.88 -3.69 2.13
N ASP A 64 6.78 -3.07 1.37
CA ASP A 64 8.03 -3.65 0.90
C ASP A 64 9.22 -3.05 1.69
N TYR A 65 10.06 -3.92 2.26
CA TYR A 65 11.30 -3.49 2.94
C TYR A 65 12.47 -3.51 1.96
N ILE A 66 13.01 -2.32 1.67
CA ILE A 66 14.11 -2.09 0.73
C ILE A 66 15.32 -1.60 1.54
N SER A 67 16.34 -2.44 1.73
CA SER A 67 17.53 -2.11 2.51
C SER A 67 18.83 -2.29 1.71
N GLY A 68 19.86 -1.51 2.03
CA GLY A 68 21.21 -1.69 1.50
C GLY A 68 22.29 -0.98 2.35
N VAL A 69 23.56 -1.35 2.16
CA VAL A 69 24.69 -0.88 2.99
C VAL A 69 25.43 0.26 2.29
N LYS A 70 25.20 1.53 2.66
CA LYS A 70 26.10 2.66 2.36
C LYS A 70 25.94 3.83 3.35
N GLY A 71 27.06 4.27 3.93
CA GLY A 71 27.26 5.64 4.45
C GLY A 71 26.73 5.98 5.86
N SER A 72 26.93 7.25 6.24
CA SER A 72 26.44 7.86 7.48
C SER A 72 24.90 7.97 7.50
N ILE A 73 24.28 8.23 8.65
CA ILE A 73 22.82 8.19 8.84
C ILE A 73 22.07 9.18 7.92
N ASP A 74 22.57 10.39 7.68
CA ASP A 74 21.89 11.38 6.83
C ASP A 74 22.24 11.20 5.34
N ASP A 75 23.46 10.73 5.03
CA ASP A 75 23.83 10.33 3.68
C ASP A 75 23.00 9.12 3.21
N SER A 76 22.53 8.29 4.14
CA SER A 76 21.79 7.07 3.81
C SER A 76 20.43 7.36 3.17
N VAL A 77 19.69 8.39 3.61
CA VAL A 77 18.37 8.72 3.02
C VAL A 77 18.52 9.22 1.58
N ARG A 78 19.41 10.18 1.34
CA ARG A 78 19.66 10.71 -0.02
C ARG A 78 20.19 9.60 -0.93
N SER A 79 21.10 8.76 -0.42
CA SER A 79 21.61 7.60 -1.16
C SER A 79 20.51 6.60 -1.49
N ALA A 80 19.57 6.35 -0.56
CA ALA A 80 18.45 5.45 -0.77
C ALA A 80 17.52 5.95 -1.88
N GLN A 81 17.19 7.26 -1.86
CA GLN A 81 16.37 7.89 -2.88
C GLN A 81 17.05 7.82 -4.25
N GLY A 82 18.34 8.18 -4.32
CA GLY A 82 19.11 8.09 -5.57
C GLY A 82 19.20 6.66 -6.11
N ALA A 83 19.51 5.69 -5.25
CA ALA A 83 19.57 4.28 -5.62
C ALA A 83 18.22 3.74 -6.11
N TYR A 84 17.13 4.16 -5.48
CA TYR A 84 15.78 3.80 -5.91
C TYR A 84 15.46 4.38 -7.29
N LEU A 85 15.61 5.69 -7.46
CA LEU A 85 15.28 6.39 -8.70
C LEU A 85 16.11 5.95 -9.92
N GLY A 86 17.35 5.50 -9.70
CA GLY A 86 18.22 5.02 -10.77
C GLY A 86 17.94 3.58 -11.25
N ASN A 87 17.29 2.76 -10.43
CA ASN A 87 17.17 1.32 -10.68
C ASN A 87 15.72 0.81 -10.72
N PHE A 88 14.74 1.66 -10.38
CA PHE A 88 13.37 1.22 -10.19
C PHE A 88 12.39 1.93 -11.11
N ASP A 89 11.64 1.14 -11.87
CA ASP A 89 10.50 1.60 -12.68
C ASP A 89 9.19 1.18 -12.02
N SER A 90 8.53 2.16 -11.38
CA SER A 90 7.25 1.95 -10.69
C SER A 90 6.09 1.55 -11.59
N SER A 91 6.22 1.75 -12.91
CA SER A 91 5.17 1.40 -13.87
C SER A 91 5.17 -0.06 -14.30
N ASN A 92 6.24 -0.81 -13.99
CA ASN A 92 6.45 -2.16 -14.49
C ASN A 92 6.68 -3.20 -13.37
N ASP A 93 6.48 -2.83 -12.12
CA ASP A 93 6.53 -3.79 -11.02
C ASP A 93 5.24 -4.63 -10.92
N ASP A 94 5.29 -5.65 -10.07
CA ASP A 94 4.20 -6.59 -9.88
C ASP A 94 2.94 -5.96 -9.26
N ILE A 95 3.11 -4.97 -8.39
CA ILE A 95 2.02 -4.18 -7.79
C ILE A 95 1.26 -3.38 -8.87
N ALA A 96 1.98 -2.61 -9.69
CA ALA A 96 1.39 -1.82 -10.78
C ALA A 96 0.77 -2.74 -11.84
N LYS A 97 1.45 -3.85 -12.20
CA LYS A 97 0.91 -4.85 -13.11
C LYS A 97 -0.39 -5.47 -12.60
N ALA A 98 -0.46 -5.84 -11.32
CA ALA A 98 -1.68 -6.38 -10.72
C ALA A 98 -2.82 -5.36 -10.79
N PHE A 99 -2.53 -4.09 -10.47
CA PHE A 99 -3.50 -2.99 -10.56
C PHE A 99 -4.02 -2.79 -11.99
N ILE A 100 -3.11 -2.64 -12.96
CA ILE A 100 -3.43 -2.40 -14.37
C ILE A 100 -4.15 -3.58 -14.99
N ASN A 101 -3.66 -4.81 -14.80
CA ASN A 101 -4.26 -6.00 -15.41
C ASN A 101 -5.65 -6.29 -14.87
N ASN A 102 -5.89 -6.08 -13.57
CA ASN A 102 -7.24 -6.21 -13.00
C ASN A 102 -8.21 -5.19 -13.62
N ALA A 103 -7.82 -3.92 -13.73
CA ALA A 103 -8.65 -2.90 -14.35
C ALA A 103 -9.02 -3.28 -15.80
N LYS A 104 -8.04 -3.72 -16.59
CA LYS A 104 -8.27 -4.19 -17.97
C LYS A 104 -9.23 -5.38 -18.03
N ALA A 105 -9.07 -6.36 -17.14
CA ALA A 105 -9.96 -7.51 -17.07
C ALA A 105 -11.42 -7.12 -16.76
N ASN A 106 -11.62 -6.01 -16.06
CA ASN A 106 -12.94 -5.45 -15.75
C ASN A 106 -13.47 -4.49 -16.86
N GLY A 107 -12.68 -4.25 -17.92
CA GLY A 107 -13.00 -3.29 -18.97
C GLY A 107 -12.93 -1.83 -18.52
N ASN A 108 -12.13 -1.55 -17.50
CA ASN A 108 -11.81 -0.23 -16.97
C ASN A 108 -10.46 0.24 -17.55
N SER A 109 -10.16 1.53 -17.41
CA SER A 109 -8.85 2.07 -17.79
C SER A 109 -8.05 2.53 -16.58
N VAL A 110 -6.73 2.53 -16.70
CA VAL A 110 -5.82 3.08 -15.68
C VAL A 110 -5.04 4.23 -16.26
N LYS A 111 -5.08 5.40 -15.62
CA LYS A 111 -4.22 6.53 -15.97
C LYS A 111 -3.04 6.60 -15.03
N MET A 112 -1.85 6.80 -15.60
CA MET A 112 -0.62 7.01 -14.87
C MET A 112 -0.28 8.49 -14.84
N TYR A 113 0.18 8.95 -13.68
CA TYR A 113 0.52 10.33 -13.40
C TYR A 113 1.95 10.47 -12.89
N LYS A 114 2.51 11.66 -13.07
CA LYS A 114 3.83 12.07 -12.58
C LYS A 114 3.93 11.95 -11.05
N ARG A 115 5.17 11.93 -10.58
CA ARG A 115 5.50 11.66 -9.17
C ARG A 115 5.03 12.75 -8.21
N ASP A 116 4.92 13.99 -8.68
CA ASP A 116 4.31 15.09 -7.95
C ASP A 116 2.82 14.85 -7.66
N VAL A 117 2.08 14.28 -8.62
CA VAL A 117 0.69 13.86 -8.41
C VAL A 117 0.61 12.77 -7.34
N ASN A 118 1.52 11.79 -7.35
CA ASN A 118 1.59 10.78 -6.29
C ASN A 118 1.81 11.42 -4.90
N ALA A 119 2.66 12.45 -4.82
CA ALA A 119 2.92 13.15 -3.57
C ALA A 119 1.67 13.85 -3.03
N VAL A 120 0.91 14.51 -3.92
CA VAL A 120 -0.35 15.18 -3.56
C VAL A 120 -1.44 14.18 -3.21
N MET A 121 -1.60 13.10 -3.99
CA MET A 121 -2.54 12.02 -3.69
C MET A 121 -2.26 11.37 -2.33
N SER A 122 -0.99 11.14 -2.00
CA SER A 122 -0.59 10.53 -0.72
C SER A 122 -1.01 11.36 0.49
N ALA A 123 -1.20 12.68 0.35
CA ALA A 123 -1.69 13.53 1.42
C ALA A 123 -3.17 13.28 1.76
N SER A 124 -3.95 12.74 0.82
CA SER A 124 -5.37 12.39 0.96
C SER A 124 -5.61 10.96 1.44
N LEU A 125 -4.54 10.20 1.67
CA LEU A 125 -4.57 8.78 2.01
C LEU A 125 -4.11 8.55 3.46
N PRO A 126 -4.52 7.45 4.09
CA PRO A 126 -4.24 7.22 5.49
C PRO A 126 -2.74 7.00 5.69
N LYS A 127 -2.17 7.74 6.65
CA LYS A 127 -0.77 7.59 7.02
C LYS A 127 -0.59 6.40 7.97
N THR A 128 0.52 5.69 7.81
CA THR A 128 0.89 4.63 8.75
C THR A 128 1.47 5.26 10.01
N TRP A 129 0.70 5.26 11.09
CA TRP A 129 1.07 5.88 12.38
C TRP A 129 2.42 5.38 12.91
N GLU A 130 2.73 4.10 12.71
CA GLU A 130 4.01 3.48 13.11
C GLU A 130 5.24 4.15 12.48
N LEU A 131 5.04 4.79 11.33
CA LEU A 131 6.10 5.37 10.50
C LEU A 131 6.02 6.90 10.43
N ALA A 132 5.08 7.51 11.16
CA ALA A 132 4.82 8.94 11.10
C ALA A 132 6.01 9.82 11.52
N ASN A 133 6.90 9.28 12.37
CA ASN A 133 8.10 9.97 12.85
C ASN A 133 9.34 9.75 11.97
N LEU A 134 9.22 8.98 10.89
CA LEU A 134 10.32 8.73 9.97
C LEU A 134 10.37 9.80 8.88
N THR A 135 11.58 10.05 8.36
CA THR A 135 11.74 10.85 7.14
C THR A 135 10.96 10.17 6.03
N SER A 136 10.14 10.91 5.29
CA SER A 136 9.28 10.35 4.25
C SER A 136 9.49 11.02 2.90
N ALA A 137 9.29 10.27 1.81
CA ALA A 137 9.24 10.81 0.46
C ALA A 137 8.07 10.21 -0.31
N TYR A 138 7.23 11.08 -0.86
CA TYR A 138 6.03 10.67 -1.61
C TYR A 138 6.12 11.04 -3.09
N ASN A 139 7.24 11.59 -3.54
CA ASN A 139 7.46 12.05 -4.91
C ASN A 139 8.47 11.18 -5.68
N LEU A 140 8.59 9.90 -5.31
CA LEU A 140 9.54 8.97 -5.95
C LEU A 140 8.89 8.05 -6.99
N ASP A 141 7.60 7.77 -6.85
CA ASP A 141 6.85 6.85 -7.68
C ASP A 141 5.74 7.56 -8.45
N ASN A 142 5.34 6.97 -9.57
CA ASN A 142 4.16 7.39 -10.30
C ASN A 142 2.87 7.02 -9.56
N ALA A 143 1.84 7.84 -9.74
CA ALA A 143 0.50 7.54 -9.26
C ALA A 143 -0.31 6.82 -10.35
N PHE A 144 -1.22 5.94 -9.94
CA PHE A 144 -2.14 5.26 -10.84
C PHE A 144 -3.57 5.45 -10.34
N ILE A 145 -4.48 5.72 -11.27
CA ILE A 145 -5.90 5.88 -10.98
C ILE A 145 -6.68 5.03 -11.96
N GLU A 146 -7.52 4.15 -11.45
CA GLU A 146 -8.46 3.34 -12.22
C GLU A 146 -9.77 4.12 -12.43
N TYR A 147 -10.24 4.13 -13.67
CA TYR A 147 -11.49 4.75 -14.10
C TYR A 147 -12.43 3.70 -14.66
N ASP A 148 -13.69 3.75 -14.23
CA ASP A 148 -14.75 2.94 -14.83
C ASP A 148 -15.10 3.41 -16.25
N LYS A 149 -15.97 2.66 -16.93
CA LYS A 149 -16.47 2.98 -18.28
C LYS A 149 -17.19 4.33 -18.38
N ASN A 150 -17.64 4.89 -17.25
CA ASN A 150 -18.30 6.19 -17.17
C ASN A 150 -17.31 7.32 -16.81
N GLY A 151 -16.02 7.01 -16.69
CA GLY A 151 -14.98 7.97 -16.32
C GLY A 151 -14.93 8.31 -14.83
N ARG A 152 -15.52 7.50 -13.95
CA ARG A 152 -15.46 7.69 -12.49
C ARG A 152 -14.23 7.01 -11.91
N MET A 153 -13.55 7.68 -10.98
CA MET A 153 -12.46 7.06 -10.21
C MET A 153 -13.01 5.95 -9.32
N VAL A 154 -12.49 4.73 -9.47
CA VAL A 154 -12.93 3.55 -8.70
C VAL A 154 -11.84 2.96 -7.83
N ALA A 155 -10.58 3.12 -8.20
CA ALA A 155 -9.45 2.75 -7.37
C ALA A 155 -8.25 3.67 -7.62
N VAL A 156 -7.38 3.77 -6.62
CA VAL A 156 -6.13 4.53 -6.68
C VAL A 156 -4.99 3.67 -6.17
N LEU A 157 -3.82 3.80 -6.78
CA LEU A 157 -2.56 3.27 -6.27
C LEU A 157 -1.60 4.44 -6.10
N ALA A 158 -1.23 4.69 -4.85
CA ALA A 158 -0.21 5.65 -4.47
C ALA A 158 0.86 4.98 -3.63
N ARG A 159 2.07 5.53 -3.66
CA ARG A 159 3.22 4.95 -2.95
C ARG A 159 3.91 5.96 -2.06
N MET A 160 4.26 5.50 -0.87
CA MET A 160 4.88 6.31 0.16
C MET A 160 6.16 5.64 0.63
N HIS A 161 7.27 6.38 0.68
CA HIS A 161 8.52 5.89 1.24
C HIS A 161 8.75 6.46 2.62
N TYR A 162 9.21 5.61 3.53
CA TYR A 162 9.60 5.97 4.89
C TYR A 162 11.00 5.44 5.16
N TYR A 163 11.87 6.30 5.66
CA TYR A 163 13.29 6.01 5.85
C TYR A 163 13.63 5.88 7.32
N GLY A 164 14.05 4.68 7.71
CA GLY A 164 14.60 4.42 9.03
C GLY A 164 16.03 4.92 9.12
N LYS A 165 16.39 5.53 10.26
CA LYS A 165 17.80 5.85 10.56
C LYS A 165 18.52 4.56 10.99
N SER A 166 19.44 4.08 10.17
CA SER A 166 20.21 2.84 10.39
C SER A 166 21.67 3.00 9.96
N LEU A 167 22.53 2.02 10.29
CA LEU A 167 23.83 1.86 9.65
C LEU A 167 23.60 1.38 8.21
N GLY A 168 23.69 2.30 7.24
CA GLY A 168 23.22 2.10 5.87
C GLY A 168 21.81 2.65 5.66
N TYR A 169 21.15 2.30 4.55
CA TYR A 169 19.80 2.78 4.26
C TYR A 169 18.74 1.70 4.46
N SER A 170 17.64 2.10 5.10
CA SER A 170 16.42 1.33 5.26
C SER A 170 15.26 2.16 4.71
N ASN A 171 14.57 1.63 3.70
CA ASN A 171 13.43 2.25 3.04
C ASN A 171 12.25 1.29 3.12
N THR A 172 11.21 1.68 3.86
CA THR A 172 9.92 0.99 3.83
C THR A 172 9.06 1.69 2.80
N ARG A 173 8.77 1.00 1.69
CA ARG A 173 7.82 1.48 0.69
C ARG A 173 6.44 0.91 1.01
N ILE A 174 5.45 1.78 1.07
CA ILE A 174 4.05 1.43 1.25
C ILE A 174 3.32 1.75 -0.05
N SER A 175 2.87 0.71 -0.75
CA SER A 175 1.93 0.85 -1.85
C SER A 175 0.52 0.73 -1.31
N PHE A 176 -0.19 1.86 -1.29
CA PHE A 176 -1.58 1.96 -0.86
C PHE A 176 -2.50 1.86 -2.07
N VAL A 177 -3.36 0.86 -2.06
CA VAL A 177 -4.35 0.60 -3.10
C VAL A 177 -5.72 0.87 -2.51
N GLY A 178 -6.24 2.07 -2.72
CA GLY A 178 -7.52 2.51 -2.18
C GLY A 178 -8.67 2.25 -3.14
N PHE A 179 -9.78 1.72 -2.64
CA PHE A 179 -11.00 1.46 -3.40
C PHE A 179 -12.05 2.54 -3.11
N ASN A 180 -12.97 2.77 -4.05
CA ASN A 180 -14.23 3.50 -3.89
C ASN A 180 -14.14 4.74 -2.99
N TYR A 181 -14.32 4.57 -1.67
CA TYR A 181 -14.15 5.62 -0.66
C TYR A 181 -12.83 6.40 -0.82
N TRP A 182 -11.68 5.70 -0.88
CA TRP A 182 -10.38 6.37 -0.99
C TRP A 182 -10.15 7.00 -2.37
N ALA A 183 -10.67 6.37 -3.43
CA ALA A 183 -10.66 6.98 -4.76
C ALA A 183 -11.47 8.28 -4.78
N ARG A 184 -12.61 8.31 -4.08
CA ARG A 184 -13.43 9.51 -3.89
C ARG A 184 -12.72 10.58 -3.06
N GLN A 185 -11.99 10.19 -2.01
CA GLN A 185 -11.20 11.14 -1.22
C GLN A 185 -10.13 11.82 -2.10
N VAL A 186 -9.44 11.05 -2.94
CA VAL A 186 -8.50 11.59 -3.92
C VAL A 186 -9.20 12.53 -4.91
N GLU A 187 -10.32 12.11 -5.49
CA GLU A 187 -11.09 12.92 -6.45
C GLU A 187 -11.53 14.27 -5.84
N ASN A 188 -11.94 14.27 -4.57
CA ASN A 188 -12.45 15.47 -3.91
C ASN A 188 -11.34 16.43 -3.42
N GLN A 189 -10.17 15.90 -3.07
CA GLN A 189 -9.10 16.67 -2.41
C GLN A 189 -7.98 17.08 -3.35
N VAL A 190 -7.73 16.32 -4.42
CA VAL A 190 -6.68 16.62 -5.39
C VAL A 190 -7.23 17.51 -6.49
N GLY A 191 -6.69 18.71 -6.61
CA GLY A 191 -7.14 19.68 -7.62
C GLY A 191 -6.95 19.16 -9.05
N ASN A 192 -7.95 19.39 -9.91
CA ASN A 192 -7.96 18.95 -11.31
C ASN A 192 -6.71 19.36 -12.12
N ALA A 193 -6.09 20.50 -11.78
CA ALA A 193 -4.87 20.96 -12.42
C ALA A 193 -3.69 19.97 -12.24
N HIS A 194 -3.60 19.28 -11.10
CA HIS A 194 -2.59 18.25 -10.89
C HIS A 194 -2.79 17.08 -11.85
N PHE A 195 -4.03 16.62 -12.04
CA PHE A 195 -4.31 15.53 -12.99
C PHE A 195 -4.06 15.95 -14.44
N ALA A 196 -4.46 17.17 -14.82
CA ALA A 196 -4.24 17.68 -16.18
C ALA A 196 -2.75 17.81 -16.51
N ASN A 197 -1.96 18.42 -15.63
CA ASN A 197 -0.53 18.69 -15.87
C ASN A 197 0.37 17.47 -15.64
N GLY A 198 -0.09 16.57 -14.79
CA GLY A 198 0.64 15.39 -14.34
C GLY A 198 0.36 14.13 -15.16
N PHE A 199 -0.59 14.13 -16.09
CA PHE A 199 -0.90 12.96 -16.90
C PHE A 199 0.30 12.50 -17.73
N ILE A 200 0.52 11.18 -17.79
CA ILE A 200 1.57 10.56 -18.60
C ILE A 200 0.97 9.68 -19.70
N THR A 201 0.19 8.67 -19.32
CA THR A 201 -0.37 7.69 -20.25
C THR A 201 -1.60 7.01 -19.67
N GLU A 202 -2.34 6.31 -20.53
CA GLU A 202 -3.52 5.52 -20.19
C GLU A 202 -3.35 4.07 -20.66
N PHE A 203 -3.68 3.13 -19.78
CA PHE A 203 -3.73 1.70 -20.06
C PHE A 203 -5.18 1.27 -20.23
N LYS A 204 -5.49 0.62 -21.35
CA LYS A 204 -6.79 0.03 -21.70
C LYS A 204 -6.63 -1.45 -21.98
#